data_AF-A0A251RNE9-F1
#
_entry.id   AF-A0A251RNE9-F1
#
_cell.length_a   1.000
_cell.length_b   1.000
_cell.length_c   1.000
_cell.angle_alpha   90.00
_cell.angle_beta   90.00
_cell.angle_gamma   90.00
#
_symmetry.space_group_name_H-M   'P 1'
#
loop_
_entity.id
_entity.type
_entity.pdbx_description
1 polymer ?
#
loop_
_entity_poly.entity_id
_entity_poly.type
_entity_poly.pdbx_seq_one_letter_code
_entity_poly.pdbx_strand_id
1 'polypeptide(L)'
;MHLCMYIYSTSLTQNIPSPSQSIEYRCLWCIMCTKMSLTTNIPPSLTTKLTIISILVFLSSSFTSSSQTCKSTCGPIPVKYPFGTGSGCGDPRFQNRVTCTNQHLTFITHTGCYPITDIDYSNQIIYITDPSMSTCACTQPSKGFSLDWDAPFSFHDNTVFALLNCDVSSSPIFKSDRNNNSVSPVCDTGSGSRVCEHLNSCQAVSRLGVSVSTCCVYTPVDLGPSFEMDLQKLNCGSYSGLYGFDEHLDDPEGWKYGVAIKYKFNFNNEYPPMCDDCEKSNGVCGYGGPYNAFVCNCRSGINTTRDCSFEATWNGSSRFLPISDVGLWMYALAAWLVTWMMA
;
A
#
# COMPACT_ATOMS: atom_id res chain seq x y z
N MET A 1 28.63 11.72 7.97
CA MET A 1 29.15 10.87 6.87
C MET A 1 28.26 9.65 6.78
N HIS A 2 27.09 9.78 6.13
CA HIS A 2 26.15 8.68 5.91
C HIS A 2 26.45 8.06 4.54
N LEU A 3 26.79 6.77 4.52
CA LEU A 3 26.94 5.99 3.29
C LEU A 3 25.56 5.61 2.76
N CYS A 4 25.22 6.08 1.56
CA CYS A 4 24.11 5.53 0.76
C CYS A 4 24.60 4.28 0.03
N MET A 5 24.09 3.12 0.41
CA MET A 5 24.31 1.85 -0.29
C MET A 5 23.40 1.76 -1.51
N TYR A 6 24.00 1.64 -2.69
CA TYR A 6 23.33 1.32 -3.95
C TYR A 6 23.04 -0.18 -4.04
N ILE A 7 21.81 -0.59 -4.37
CA ILE A 7 21.50 -1.95 -4.81
C ILE A 7 20.94 -1.87 -6.23
N TYR A 8 21.78 -2.25 -7.21
CA TYR A 8 21.34 -2.52 -8.58
C TYR A 8 20.70 -3.91 -8.63
N SER A 9 19.50 -4.01 -9.21
CA SER A 9 18.91 -5.27 -9.66
C SER A 9 18.52 -5.13 -11.12
N THR A 10 19.16 -5.92 -11.98
CA THR A 10 18.91 -5.99 -13.42
C THR A 10 17.71 -6.88 -13.72
N SER A 11 16.77 -6.37 -14.52
CA SER A 11 15.60 -7.13 -15.00
C SER A 11 15.93 -7.89 -16.29
N LEU A 12 15.45 -9.13 -16.40
CA LEU A 12 15.19 -9.80 -17.68
C LEU A 12 13.68 -9.97 -17.85
N THR A 13 13.20 -9.62 -19.04
CA THR A 13 11.82 -9.55 -19.50
C THR A 13 11.26 -10.92 -19.87
N GLN A 14 9.96 -11.16 -19.63
CA GLN A 14 9.03 -11.78 -20.61
C GLN A 14 7.55 -11.82 -20.14
N ASN A 15 6.71 -11.16 -20.94
CA ASN A 15 5.31 -11.38 -21.35
C ASN A 15 4.17 -11.75 -20.37
N ILE A 16 3.08 -10.99 -20.55
CA ILE A 16 1.75 -10.99 -19.92
C ILE A 16 0.90 -12.17 -20.45
N PRO A 17 0.02 -12.76 -19.62
CA PRO A 17 -1.42 -12.48 -19.79
C PRO A 17 -2.17 -12.24 -18.46
N SER A 18 -3.12 -11.31 -18.48
CA SER A 18 -4.22 -11.16 -17.52
C SER A 18 -5.45 -11.98 -17.99
N PRO A 19 -6.53 -12.19 -17.20
CA PRO A 19 -6.85 -11.54 -15.93
C PRO A 19 -7.28 -12.48 -14.78
N SER A 20 -7.35 -11.87 -13.59
CA SER A 20 -8.06 -12.31 -12.37
C SER A 20 -7.67 -13.67 -11.80
N GLN A 21 -6.71 -13.69 -10.87
CA GLN A 21 -6.76 -14.48 -9.64
C GLN A 21 -5.60 -14.10 -8.71
N SER A 22 -5.96 -13.78 -7.46
CA SER A 22 -5.17 -13.79 -6.23
C SER A 22 -3.67 -14.12 -6.35
N ILE A 23 -2.84 -13.10 -6.09
CA ILE A 23 -1.37 -13.12 -6.16
C ILE A 23 -0.69 -13.98 -5.07
N GLU A 24 -1.43 -14.61 -4.16
CA GLU A 24 -0.85 -15.33 -3.01
C GLU A 24 -0.33 -16.75 -3.27
N TYR A 25 -0.51 -17.34 -4.46
CA TYR A 25 -0.24 -18.79 -4.65
C TYR A 25 0.92 -19.17 -5.59
N ARG A 26 1.73 -18.23 -6.11
CA ARG A 26 2.74 -18.55 -7.14
C ARG A 26 4.06 -19.16 -6.66
N CYS A 27 4.22 -19.54 -5.38
CA CYS A 27 5.46 -20.14 -4.88
C CYS A 27 5.36 -21.56 -4.30
N LEU A 28 4.24 -22.28 -4.42
CA LEU A 28 4.07 -23.56 -3.71
C LEU A 28 3.51 -24.75 -4.52
N TRP A 29 3.61 -24.72 -5.86
CA TRP A 29 3.19 -25.85 -6.70
C TRP A 29 4.36 -26.54 -7.42
N CYS A 30 5.37 -26.90 -6.64
CA CYS A 30 6.26 -28.00 -6.97
C CYS A 30 6.22 -28.95 -5.79
N ILE A 31 5.46 -30.05 -5.89
CA ILE A 31 5.75 -31.39 -5.34
C ILE A 31 4.52 -32.29 -5.63
N MET A 32 4.82 -33.43 -6.25
CA MET A 32 3.99 -34.63 -6.45
C MET A 32 2.95 -34.65 -7.59
N CYS A 33 3.46 -34.91 -8.78
CA CYS A 33 2.77 -35.75 -9.76
C CYS A 33 3.46 -37.12 -9.77
N THR A 34 2.92 -38.12 -9.06
CA THR A 34 3.28 -39.54 -9.24
C THR A 34 2.06 -40.32 -9.70
N LYS A 35 2.18 -40.92 -10.88
CA LYS A 35 1.24 -41.89 -11.47
C LYS A 35 0.92 -43.00 -10.47
N MET A 36 -0.36 -43.30 -10.28
CA MET A 36 -0.79 -44.58 -9.70
C MET A 36 -1.63 -45.32 -10.75
N SER A 37 -1.05 -46.38 -11.34
CA SER A 37 -1.80 -47.36 -12.13
C SER A 37 -2.77 -48.13 -11.23
N LEU A 38 -4.03 -48.22 -11.63
CA LEU A 38 -5.00 -49.14 -11.05
C LEU A 38 -4.68 -50.57 -11.51
N THR A 39 -4.44 -51.49 -10.58
CA THR A 39 -4.90 -52.88 -10.72
C THR A 39 -4.97 -53.63 -9.37
N THR A 40 -6.10 -54.33 -9.24
CA THR A 40 -6.36 -55.61 -8.54
C THR A 40 -6.67 -55.66 -7.03
N ASN A 41 -7.92 -56.08 -6.81
CA ASN A 41 -8.62 -56.66 -5.66
C ASN A 41 -7.77 -57.38 -4.61
N ILE A 42 -7.75 -56.85 -3.38
CA ILE A 42 -7.35 -57.51 -2.12
C ILE A 42 -8.29 -56.95 -1.02
N PRO A 43 -8.79 -57.76 -0.04
CA PRO A 43 -9.77 -57.34 0.96
C PRO A 43 -9.35 -56.09 1.75
N PRO A 44 -10.31 -55.29 2.29
CA PRO A 44 -10.04 -53.98 2.88
C PRO A 44 -9.18 -54.11 4.14
N SER A 45 -7.86 -54.11 3.94
CA SER A 45 -6.88 -53.98 5.01
C SER A 45 -6.66 -52.50 5.31
N LEU A 46 -6.07 -52.25 6.48
CA LEU A 46 -5.73 -50.99 7.15
C LEU A 46 -5.38 -49.78 6.26
N THR A 47 -4.94 -50.01 5.01
CA THR A 47 -4.58 -49.02 3.99
C THR A 47 -5.74 -48.16 3.47
N THR A 48 -6.97 -48.68 3.40
CA THR A 48 -8.16 -47.88 3.01
C THR A 48 -8.60 -46.91 4.10
N LYS A 49 -8.38 -47.27 5.38
CA LYS A 49 -8.65 -46.39 6.52
C LYS A 49 -7.62 -45.25 6.60
N LEU A 50 -6.33 -45.53 6.36
CA LEU A 50 -5.27 -44.50 6.34
C LEU A 50 -5.43 -43.47 5.21
N THR A 51 -5.92 -43.88 4.03
CA THR A 51 -6.13 -42.97 2.89
C THR A 51 -7.30 -42.02 3.11
N ILE A 52 -8.40 -42.48 3.73
CA ILE A 52 -9.53 -41.60 4.11
C ILE A 52 -9.10 -40.60 5.19
N ILE A 53 -8.31 -41.02 6.18
CA ILE A 53 -7.76 -40.12 7.22
C ILE A 53 -6.84 -39.07 6.59
N SER A 54 -5.98 -39.45 5.64
CA SER A 54 -5.11 -38.51 4.92
C SER A 54 -5.93 -37.45 4.15
N ILE A 55 -6.99 -37.86 3.45
CA ILE A 55 -7.88 -36.93 2.72
C ILE A 55 -8.61 -35.98 3.68
N LEU A 56 -9.10 -36.46 4.83
CA LEU A 56 -9.74 -35.61 5.84
C LEU A 56 -8.75 -34.60 6.45
N VAL A 57 -7.50 -35.00 6.70
CA VAL A 57 -6.44 -34.12 7.21
C VAL A 57 -6.04 -33.06 6.16
N PHE A 58 -5.99 -33.42 4.88
CA PHE A 58 -5.75 -32.48 3.78
C PHE A 58 -6.92 -31.50 3.57
N LEU A 59 -8.18 -31.94 3.72
CA LEU A 59 -9.34 -31.05 3.66
C LEU A 59 -9.41 -30.10 4.87
N SER A 60 -9.01 -30.53 6.07
CA SER A 60 -8.93 -29.65 7.25
C SER A 60 -7.78 -28.63 7.19
N SER A 61 -6.77 -28.87 6.36
CA SER A 61 -5.62 -27.97 6.17
C SER A 61 -5.89 -26.80 5.22
N SER A 62 -7.06 -26.76 4.56
CA SER A 62 -7.35 -25.77 3.50
C SER A 62 -8.14 -24.54 3.97
N PHE A 63 -8.39 -24.36 5.27
CA PHE A 63 -9.13 -23.20 5.79
C PHE A 63 -8.41 -22.50 6.94
N THR A 64 -7.13 -22.16 6.77
CA THR A 64 -6.61 -20.94 7.41
C THR A 64 -7.06 -19.74 6.60
N SER A 65 -8.37 -19.48 6.59
CA SER A 65 -8.81 -18.10 6.37
C SER A 65 -8.27 -17.33 7.56
N SER A 66 -7.16 -16.63 7.35
CA SER A 66 -6.70 -15.59 8.26
C SER A 66 -7.85 -14.59 8.37
N SER A 67 -8.78 -14.82 9.30
CA SER A 67 -9.64 -13.79 9.85
C SER A 67 -8.71 -12.85 10.61
N GLN A 68 -7.95 -12.06 9.86
CA GLN A 68 -7.15 -10.99 10.41
C GLN A 68 -8.15 -9.98 10.93
N THR A 69 -8.41 -10.04 12.23
CA THR A 69 -9.18 -9.01 12.93
C THR A 69 -8.60 -7.67 12.55
N CYS A 70 -9.44 -6.79 12.01
CA CYS A 70 -9.01 -5.47 11.58
C CYS A 70 -8.38 -4.73 12.76
N LYS A 71 -7.18 -4.21 12.55
CA LYS A 71 -6.42 -3.47 13.57
C LYS A 71 -6.62 -1.99 13.33
N SER A 72 -6.64 -1.21 14.41
CA SER A 72 -6.73 0.25 14.35
C SER A 72 -5.37 0.92 14.17
N THR A 73 -4.28 0.15 14.04
CA THR A 73 -2.92 0.66 13.86
C THR A 73 -2.11 -0.25 12.94
N CYS A 74 -1.18 0.35 12.21
CA CYS A 74 -0.13 -0.32 11.46
C CYS A 74 1.23 0.17 11.95
N GLY A 75 1.87 -0.60 12.84
CA GLY A 75 3.04 -0.10 13.56
C GLY A 75 2.66 1.13 14.41
N PRO A 76 3.41 2.24 14.31
CA PRO A 76 3.11 3.46 15.07
C PRO A 76 1.96 4.28 14.47
N ILE A 77 1.54 4.02 13.22
CA ILE A 77 0.57 4.85 12.50
C ILE A 77 -0.86 4.37 12.80
N PRO A 78 -1.74 5.24 13.34
CA PRO A 78 -3.16 4.93 13.47
C PRO A 78 -3.83 4.78 12.10
N VAL A 79 -4.57 3.69 11.92
CA VAL A 79 -5.30 3.36 10.69
C VAL A 79 -6.80 3.40 10.98
N LYS A 80 -7.50 4.31 10.30
CA LYS A 80 -8.96 4.49 10.34
C LYS A 80 -9.53 4.42 8.94
N TYR A 81 -10.84 4.34 8.84
CA TYR A 81 -11.53 4.43 7.56
C TYR A 81 -11.11 5.70 6.78
N PRO A 82 -10.82 5.61 5.46
CA PRO A 82 -11.16 4.51 4.56
C PRO A 82 -10.07 3.45 4.43
N PHE A 83 -8.94 3.60 5.12
CA PHE A 83 -7.82 2.67 5.05
C PHE A 83 -8.05 1.46 5.94
N GLY A 84 -7.43 0.34 5.58
CA GLY A 84 -7.52 -0.91 6.31
C GLY A 84 -6.15 -1.53 6.53
N THR A 85 -6.00 -2.31 7.60
CA THR A 85 -4.75 -3.02 7.91
C THR A 85 -4.65 -4.40 7.25
N GLY A 86 -5.64 -4.81 6.47
CA GLY A 86 -5.72 -6.15 5.90
C GLY A 86 -6.96 -6.32 5.04
N SER A 87 -7.12 -7.53 4.51
CA SER A 87 -8.26 -7.88 3.67
C SER A 87 -9.58 -7.82 4.45
N GLY A 88 -10.60 -7.17 3.87
CA GLY A 88 -11.89 -6.96 4.54
C GLY A 88 -11.90 -5.80 5.54
N CYS A 89 -10.84 -4.99 5.64
CA CYS A 89 -10.77 -3.83 6.53
C CYS A 89 -10.82 -2.52 5.74
N GLY A 90 -11.40 -1.48 6.34
CA GLY A 90 -11.58 -0.18 5.70
C GLY A 90 -12.58 -0.22 4.56
N ASP A 91 -12.29 0.50 3.48
CA ASP A 91 -13.08 0.54 2.26
C ASP A 91 -12.46 -0.34 1.16
N PRO A 92 -13.24 -1.17 0.45
CA PRO A 92 -12.72 -2.05 -0.59
C PRO A 92 -12.02 -1.30 -1.74
N ARG A 93 -12.37 -0.03 -2.00
CA ARG A 93 -11.71 0.78 -3.05
C ARG A 93 -10.27 1.14 -2.71
N PHE A 94 -9.93 1.15 -1.42
CA PHE A 94 -8.60 1.52 -0.92
C PHE A 94 -7.71 0.31 -0.66
N GLN A 95 -8.28 -0.90 -0.58
CA GLN A 95 -7.59 -2.13 -0.18
C GLN A 95 -6.33 -2.42 -1.02
N ASN A 96 -6.38 -2.18 -2.33
CA ASN A 96 -5.25 -2.45 -3.22
C ASN A 96 -4.24 -1.30 -3.28
N ARG A 97 -4.53 -0.18 -2.61
CA ARG A 97 -3.77 1.08 -2.70
C ARG A 97 -3.05 1.41 -1.42
N VAL A 98 -3.59 0.99 -0.27
CA VAL A 98 -2.96 1.15 1.04
C VAL A 98 -2.94 -0.19 1.73
N THR A 99 -1.75 -0.67 2.03
CA THR A 99 -1.56 -1.99 2.67
C THR A 99 -0.66 -1.87 3.90
N CYS A 100 -0.95 -2.68 4.91
CA CYS A 100 -0.14 -2.81 6.10
C CYS A 100 0.55 -4.18 6.09
N THR A 101 1.86 -4.19 5.90
CA THR A 101 2.66 -5.43 5.90
C THR A 101 3.79 -5.27 6.90
N ASN A 102 3.96 -6.24 7.80
CA ASN A 102 5.01 -6.22 8.83
C ASN A 102 5.07 -4.89 9.62
N GLN A 103 3.90 -4.33 9.97
CA GLN A 103 3.79 -3.04 10.69
C GLN A 103 4.26 -1.82 9.89
N HIS A 104 4.44 -1.96 8.58
CA HIS A 104 4.74 -0.86 7.66
C HIS A 104 3.55 -0.58 6.75
N LEU A 105 3.09 0.67 6.80
CA LEU A 105 1.99 1.14 5.98
C LEU A 105 2.55 1.67 4.65
N THR A 106 2.02 1.15 3.54
CA THR A 106 2.58 1.40 2.20
C THR A 106 1.45 1.81 1.25
N PHE A 107 1.69 2.91 0.54
CA PHE A 107 0.88 3.37 -0.58
C PHE A 107 1.37 2.74 -1.88
N ILE A 108 0.45 2.23 -2.70
CA ILE A 108 0.76 1.46 -3.91
C ILE A 108 0.15 2.13 -5.13
N THR A 109 0.98 2.29 -6.14
CA THR A 109 0.63 2.79 -7.47
C THR A 109 1.18 1.86 -8.55
N HIS A 110 0.85 2.10 -9.80
CA HIS A 110 1.51 1.39 -10.92
C HIS A 110 3.02 1.70 -11.04
N THR A 111 3.51 2.82 -10.51
CA THR A 111 4.94 3.18 -10.58
C THR A 111 5.77 2.64 -9.42
N GLY A 112 5.14 2.27 -8.30
CA GLY A 112 5.89 1.76 -7.16
C GLY A 112 5.10 1.68 -5.86
N CYS A 113 5.85 1.34 -4.82
CA CYS A 113 5.39 1.20 -3.44
C CYS A 113 6.10 2.26 -2.59
N TYR A 114 5.31 3.09 -1.91
CA TYR A 114 5.78 4.27 -1.21
C TYR A 114 5.41 4.18 0.28
N PRO A 115 6.38 4.21 1.20
CA PRO A 115 6.07 4.24 2.62
C PRO A 115 5.19 5.45 2.98
N ILE A 116 4.10 5.20 3.70
CA ILE A 116 3.28 6.25 4.31
C ILE A 116 3.98 6.65 5.62
N THR A 117 4.32 7.92 5.73
CA THR A 117 5.00 8.47 6.91
C THR A 117 4.00 9.00 7.93
N ASP A 118 2.88 9.56 7.48
CA ASP A 118 1.83 10.10 8.35
C ASP A 118 0.47 10.19 7.63
N ILE A 119 -0.61 10.24 8.41
CA ILE A 119 -1.99 10.40 7.90
C ILE A 119 -2.70 11.49 8.69
N ASP A 120 -3.10 12.55 7.99
CA ASP A 120 -3.96 13.58 8.52
C ASP A 120 -5.42 13.29 8.14
N TYR A 121 -6.17 12.73 9.09
CA TYR A 121 -7.60 12.44 8.90
C TYR A 121 -8.48 13.69 8.93
N SER A 122 -8.01 14.80 9.51
CA SER A 122 -8.80 16.04 9.59
C SER A 122 -8.83 16.74 8.24
N ASN A 123 -7.71 16.73 7.54
CA ASN A 123 -7.57 17.32 6.20
C ASN A 123 -7.65 16.30 5.06
N GLN A 124 -7.78 15.00 5.39
CA GLN A 124 -7.86 13.87 4.46
C GLN A 124 -6.63 13.77 3.54
N ILE A 125 -5.44 13.85 4.15
CA ILE A 125 -4.15 13.81 3.48
C ILE A 125 -3.36 12.60 3.97
N ILE A 126 -2.74 11.87 3.04
CA ILE A 126 -1.64 10.95 3.34
C ILE A 126 -0.33 11.59 2.91
N TYR A 127 0.70 11.44 3.75
CA TYR A 127 2.06 11.84 3.44
C TYR A 127 2.87 10.59 3.12
N ILE A 128 3.51 10.59 1.96
CA ILE A 128 4.36 9.48 1.51
C ILE A 128 5.77 9.97 1.21
N THR A 129 6.72 9.04 1.22
CA THR A 129 8.08 9.27 0.74
C THR A 129 8.40 8.34 -0.42
N ASP A 130 9.02 8.86 -1.47
CA ASP A 130 9.55 8.04 -2.56
C ASP A 130 11.03 7.74 -2.29
N PRO A 131 11.41 6.48 -2.05
CA PRO A 131 12.81 6.11 -1.82
C PRO A 131 13.74 6.39 -2.99
N SER A 132 13.23 6.73 -4.18
CA SER A 132 14.00 7.10 -5.37
C SER A 132 14.10 8.60 -5.60
N MET A 133 13.37 9.44 -4.86
CA MET A 133 13.46 10.89 -5.02
C MET A 133 14.80 11.43 -4.50
N SER A 134 15.26 12.54 -5.06
CA SER A 134 16.39 13.28 -4.51
C SER A 134 15.94 14.22 -3.39
N THR A 135 16.81 14.42 -2.40
CA THR A 135 16.64 15.37 -1.30
C THR A 135 17.89 16.24 -1.15
N CYS A 136 17.86 17.24 -0.26
CA CYS A 136 19.05 18.06 0.02
C CYS A 136 20.25 17.22 0.51
N ALA A 137 19.97 16.09 1.19
CA ALA A 137 20.97 15.21 1.75
C ALA A 137 21.55 14.21 0.72
N CYS A 138 20.77 13.82 -0.30
CA CYS A 138 21.18 12.80 -1.27
C CYS A 138 20.51 12.99 -2.62
N THR A 139 21.29 12.88 -3.68
CA THR A 139 20.81 12.87 -5.07
C THR A 139 20.94 11.47 -5.66
N GLN A 140 19.87 11.00 -6.29
CA GLN A 140 19.82 9.66 -6.87
C GLN A 140 18.87 9.63 -8.08
N PRO A 141 19.09 8.73 -9.05
CA PRO A 141 18.24 8.66 -10.23
C PRO A 141 16.84 8.13 -9.89
N SER A 142 15.83 8.65 -10.57
CA SER A 142 14.45 8.18 -10.44
C SER A 142 13.80 7.96 -11.80
N LYS A 143 12.79 7.10 -11.84
CA LYS A 143 11.91 6.95 -13.00
C LYS A 143 10.74 7.93 -12.96
N GLY A 144 10.52 8.57 -11.82
CA GLY A 144 9.41 9.47 -11.57
C GLY A 144 8.32 8.83 -10.72
N PHE A 145 7.16 9.48 -10.68
CA PHE A 145 6.06 9.16 -9.78
C PHE A 145 4.72 9.38 -10.46
N SER A 146 3.78 8.47 -10.25
CA SER A 146 2.46 8.59 -10.85
C SER A 146 1.37 8.24 -9.86
N LEU A 147 0.22 8.88 -10.04
CA LEU A 147 -1.01 8.58 -9.33
C LEU A 147 -1.99 7.89 -10.26
N ASP A 148 -2.61 6.82 -9.76
CA ASP A 148 -3.54 6.02 -10.54
C ASP A 148 -4.93 6.65 -10.63
N TRP A 149 -5.47 6.66 -11.84
CA TRP A 149 -6.73 7.33 -12.18
C TRP A 149 -7.98 6.67 -11.58
N ASP A 150 -7.92 5.36 -11.30
CA ASP A 150 -9.03 4.54 -10.82
C ASP A 150 -9.17 4.56 -9.29
N ALA A 151 -8.25 5.24 -8.59
CA ALA A 151 -8.26 5.37 -7.15
C ALA A 151 -8.72 6.77 -6.72
N PRO A 152 -9.42 6.91 -5.57
CA PRO A 152 -9.98 8.18 -5.11
C PRO A 152 -8.92 9.10 -4.47
N PHE A 153 -7.77 9.24 -5.12
CA PHE A 153 -6.65 10.07 -4.69
C PHE A 153 -6.44 11.25 -5.63
N SER A 154 -5.88 12.33 -5.11
CA SER A 154 -5.38 13.46 -5.90
C SER A 154 -4.18 14.09 -5.19
N PHE A 155 -3.36 14.88 -5.88
CA PHE A 155 -2.33 15.64 -5.18
C PHE A 155 -2.96 16.69 -4.26
N HIS A 156 -2.26 16.97 -3.16
CA HIS A 156 -2.53 18.15 -2.36
C HIS A 156 -2.01 19.39 -3.08
N ASP A 157 -2.70 20.53 -2.95
CA ASP A 157 -2.44 21.74 -3.73
C ASP A 157 -1.04 22.33 -3.43
N ASN A 158 -0.52 22.10 -2.22
CA ASN A 158 0.81 22.56 -1.80
C ASN A 158 1.91 21.50 -2.05
N THR A 159 1.62 20.43 -2.78
CA THR A 159 2.64 19.47 -3.21
C THR A 159 3.37 20.02 -4.43
N VAL A 160 4.69 20.10 -4.34
CA VAL A 160 5.55 20.63 -5.39
C VAL A 160 6.52 19.56 -5.88
N PHE A 161 6.67 19.50 -7.20
CA PHE A 161 7.65 18.64 -7.85
C PHE A 161 8.70 19.49 -8.54
N ALA A 162 9.96 19.28 -8.17
CA ALA A 162 11.11 19.85 -8.86
C ALA A 162 11.81 18.74 -9.64
N LEU A 163 11.76 18.81 -10.97
CA LEU A 163 12.52 17.96 -11.86
C LEU A 163 13.98 18.43 -11.88
N LEU A 164 14.90 17.47 -11.81
CA LEU A 164 16.33 17.73 -11.69
C LEU A 164 17.09 17.08 -12.83
N ASN A 165 18.16 17.75 -13.27
CA ASN A 165 19.08 17.27 -14.30
C ASN A 165 18.34 16.90 -15.60
N CYS A 166 17.52 17.82 -16.10
CA CYS A 166 16.83 17.67 -17.38
C CYS A 166 17.69 18.13 -18.55
N ASP A 167 17.68 17.36 -19.63
CA ASP A 167 18.46 17.67 -20.83
C ASP A 167 17.85 18.85 -21.61
N VAL A 168 18.58 19.96 -21.66
CA VAL A 168 18.16 21.19 -22.36
C VAL A 168 17.93 21.01 -23.87
N SER A 169 18.55 20.00 -24.49
CA SER A 169 18.52 19.78 -25.94
C SER A 169 17.42 18.82 -26.38
N SER A 170 17.07 17.87 -25.52
CA SER A 170 16.21 16.74 -25.88
C SER A 170 14.93 16.65 -25.04
N SER A 171 14.87 17.29 -23.87
CA SER A 171 13.70 17.23 -23.01
C SER A 171 12.54 18.07 -23.58
N PRO A 172 11.31 17.53 -23.57
CA PRO A 172 10.13 18.25 -24.04
C PRO A 172 9.75 19.45 -23.16
N ILE A 173 10.35 19.58 -21.97
CA ILE A 173 10.11 20.72 -21.08
C ILE A 173 10.79 22.00 -21.59
N PHE A 174 11.81 21.88 -22.44
CA PHE A 174 12.50 23.03 -23.02
C PHE A 174 11.95 23.34 -24.40
N LYS A 175 11.55 24.60 -24.61
CA LYS A 175 11.13 25.08 -25.94
C LYS A 175 12.17 26.07 -26.46
N SER A 176 12.56 25.88 -27.72
CA SER A 176 13.39 26.82 -28.45
C SER A 176 12.52 27.95 -28.98
N ASP A 177 12.83 29.18 -28.60
CA ASP A 177 12.26 30.37 -29.23
C ASP A 177 12.94 30.61 -30.57
N ARG A 178 12.17 30.44 -31.66
CA ARG A 178 12.64 30.62 -33.04
C ARG A 178 13.12 32.05 -33.33
N ASN A 179 12.71 33.05 -32.54
CA ASN A 179 13.03 34.44 -32.82
C ASN A 179 14.39 34.86 -32.26
N ASN A 180 14.81 34.30 -31.12
CA ASN A 180 16.02 34.72 -30.40
C ASN A 180 17.07 33.61 -30.24
N ASN A 181 16.83 32.40 -30.79
CA ASN A 181 17.69 31.23 -30.63
C ASN A 181 17.96 30.88 -29.15
N SER A 182 17.05 31.27 -28.26
CA SER A 182 17.11 30.99 -26.82
C SER A 182 16.28 29.77 -26.48
N VAL A 183 16.78 28.94 -25.57
CA VAL A 183 16.05 27.79 -25.04
C VAL A 183 15.53 28.16 -23.66
N SER A 184 14.21 28.06 -23.45
CA SER A 184 13.58 28.39 -22.17
C SER A 184 12.74 27.22 -21.67
N PRO A 185 12.82 26.91 -20.36
CA PRO A 185 11.97 25.90 -19.75
C PRO A 185 10.50 26.34 -19.71
N VAL A 186 9.58 25.41 -19.98
CA VAL A 186 8.13 25.55 -19.78
C VAL A 186 7.79 25.00 -18.40
N CYS A 187 8.17 25.76 -17.38
CA CYS A 187 7.94 25.45 -15.97
C CYS A 187 7.17 26.59 -15.33
N ASP A 188 6.62 26.35 -14.14
CA ASP A 188 5.87 27.39 -13.45
C ASP A 188 6.79 28.53 -13.01
N THR A 189 6.49 29.72 -13.54
CA THR A 189 7.21 30.95 -13.23
C THR A 189 6.64 31.54 -11.93
N GLY A 190 7.40 31.52 -10.83
CA GLY A 190 6.91 31.99 -9.53
C GLY A 190 7.70 31.44 -8.34
N SER A 191 7.03 31.11 -7.24
CA SER A 191 7.64 30.47 -6.06
C SER A 191 8.41 29.18 -6.41
N GLY A 192 8.01 28.49 -7.48
CA GLY A 192 8.74 27.33 -8.02
C GLY A 192 10.15 27.65 -8.51
N SER A 193 10.45 28.85 -9.02
CA SER A 193 11.81 29.20 -9.43
C SER A 193 12.79 29.26 -8.25
N ARG A 194 12.29 29.61 -7.06
CA ARG A 194 13.09 29.65 -5.82
C ARG A 194 13.43 28.25 -5.32
N VAL A 195 12.55 27.28 -5.52
CA VAL A 195 12.82 25.89 -5.12
C VAL A 195 14.07 25.36 -5.82
N CYS A 196 14.22 25.57 -7.12
CA CYS A 196 15.44 25.19 -7.84
C CYS A 196 16.70 25.96 -7.35
N GLU A 197 16.55 27.25 -7.02
CA GLU A 197 17.65 28.07 -6.50
C GLU A 197 18.17 27.52 -5.15
N HIS A 198 17.27 27.24 -4.21
CA HIS A 198 17.62 26.69 -2.90
C HIS A 198 18.05 25.21 -2.98
N LEU A 199 17.50 24.41 -3.89
CA LEU A 199 18.01 23.05 -4.12
C LEU A 199 19.46 23.08 -4.60
N ASN A 200 19.88 24.08 -5.37
CA ASN A 200 21.28 24.20 -5.78
C ASN A 200 22.23 24.56 -4.62
N SER A 201 21.73 25.13 -3.51
CA SER A 201 22.57 25.34 -2.32
C SER A 201 22.83 24.04 -1.54
N CYS A 202 22.08 22.97 -1.79
CA CYS A 202 22.32 21.67 -1.19
C CYS A 202 23.64 21.06 -1.68
N GLN A 203 24.44 20.51 -0.76
CA GLN A 203 25.72 19.88 -1.13
C GLN A 203 25.54 18.69 -2.08
N ALA A 204 24.45 17.93 -1.94
CA ALA A 204 24.18 16.79 -2.82
C ALA A 204 23.91 17.24 -4.27
N VAL A 205 23.15 18.32 -4.46
CA VAL A 205 22.78 18.84 -5.78
C VAL A 205 23.92 19.63 -6.43
N SER A 206 24.62 20.48 -5.66
CA SER A 206 25.77 21.23 -6.17
C SER A 206 26.90 20.34 -6.71
N ARG A 207 27.07 19.13 -6.15
CA ARG A 207 28.03 18.13 -6.65
C ARG A 207 27.65 17.52 -7.99
N LEU A 208 26.38 17.58 -8.40
CA LEU A 208 25.97 17.17 -9.73
C LEU A 208 26.37 18.19 -10.81
N GLY A 209 26.81 19.39 -10.43
CA GLY A 209 27.16 20.46 -11.37
C GLY A 209 25.95 20.96 -12.19
N VAL A 210 24.74 20.75 -11.67
CA VAL A 210 23.46 21.06 -12.33
C VAL A 210 23.30 22.58 -12.36
N SER A 211 23.19 23.17 -13.55
CA SER A 211 22.84 24.58 -13.67
C SER A 211 21.35 24.77 -13.37
N VAL A 212 20.98 25.92 -12.77
CA VAL A 212 19.58 26.34 -12.55
C VAL A 212 18.71 26.19 -13.80
N SER A 213 19.31 26.27 -14.99
CA SER A 213 18.64 26.13 -16.29
C SER A 213 18.17 24.72 -16.62
N THR A 214 18.55 23.69 -15.86
CA THR A 214 18.17 22.28 -16.07
C THR A 214 17.14 21.78 -15.06
N CYS A 215 16.70 22.65 -14.14
CA CYS A 215 15.72 22.37 -13.11
C CYS A 215 14.35 22.96 -13.50
N CYS A 216 13.28 22.22 -13.27
CA CYS A 216 11.92 22.60 -13.66
C CYS A 216 10.94 22.31 -12.54
N VAL A 217 10.15 23.31 -12.12
CA VAL A 217 9.19 23.15 -11.02
C VAL A 217 7.76 23.23 -11.50
N TYR A 218 6.93 22.37 -10.92
CA TYR A 218 5.48 22.36 -11.08
C TYR A 218 4.80 22.66 -9.73
N THR A 219 4.00 23.74 -9.67
CA THR A 219 3.26 24.22 -8.48
C THR A 219 1.81 24.59 -8.82
N PRO A 220 0.91 24.61 -7.81
CA PRO A 220 -0.11 23.57 -7.63
C PRO A 220 -0.52 22.85 -8.91
N VAL A 221 -0.18 21.58 -8.91
CA VAL A 221 -0.43 20.59 -9.95
C VAL A 221 -1.94 20.38 -10.16
N ASP A 222 -2.57 21.13 -11.08
CA ASP A 222 -3.89 20.76 -11.67
C ASP A 222 -3.68 19.69 -12.76
N LEU A 223 -2.92 18.64 -12.43
CA LEU A 223 -2.65 17.53 -13.35
C LEU A 223 -3.77 16.48 -13.30
N GLY A 224 -4.93 16.86 -12.76
CA GLY A 224 -6.09 16.01 -12.61
C GLY A 224 -5.92 14.91 -11.54
N PRO A 225 -6.92 14.03 -11.41
CA PRO A 225 -6.88 12.89 -10.47
C PRO A 225 -5.85 11.82 -10.88
N SER A 226 -5.36 11.90 -12.11
CA SER A 226 -4.40 10.98 -12.70
C SER A 226 -3.24 11.76 -13.29
N PHE A 227 -2.07 11.63 -12.70
CA PHE A 227 -0.87 12.27 -13.19
C PHE A 227 0.23 11.24 -13.35
N GLU A 228 0.98 11.35 -14.43
CA GLU A 228 2.15 10.53 -14.70
C GLU A 228 3.35 11.46 -14.88
N MET A 229 4.25 11.48 -13.88
CA MET A 229 5.56 12.10 -14.04
C MET A 229 6.54 11.02 -14.48
N ASP A 230 6.70 10.86 -15.79
CA ASP A 230 7.66 9.93 -16.38
C ASP A 230 8.95 10.66 -16.72
N LEU A 231 9.97 10.51 -15.88
CA LEU A 231 11.24 11.21 -16.07
C LEU A 231 12.02 10.73 -17.29
N GLN A 232 11.77 9.51 -17.76
CA GLN A 232 12.42 9.00 -18.97
C GLN A 232 11.83 9.69 -20.20
N LYS A 233 10.51 9.85 -20.28
CA LYS A 233 9.86 10.62 -21.35
C LYS A 233 10.22 12.10 -21.28
N LEU A 234 10.43 12.62 -20.08
CA LEU A 234 10.84 14.00 -19.85
C LEU A 234 12.35 14.22 -20.00
N ASN A 235 13.17 13.19 -20.25
CA ASN A 235 14.64 13.26 -20.27
C ASN A 235 15.23 14.02 -19.06
N CYS A 236 14.74 13.70 -17.86
CA CYS A 236 15.23 14.20 -16.58
C CYS A 236 15.87 13.08 -15.77
N GLY A 237 16.94 13.39 -15.03
CA GLY A 237 17.67 12.38 -14.25
C GLY A 237 17.01 12.00 -12.93
N SER A 238 16.32 12.95 -12.29
CA SER A 238 15.68 12.74 -10.99
C SER A 238 14.58 13.78 -10.75
N TYR A 239 13.91 13.67 -9.62
CA TYR A 239 12.99 14.67 -9.11
C TYR A 239 13.06 14.76 -7.59
N SER A 240 12.55 15.87 -7.05
CA SER A 240 12.29 16.07 -5.62
C SER A 240 10.82 16.42 -5.42
N GLY A 241 10.17 15.75 -4.46
CA GLY A 241 8.83 16.07 -3.99
C GLY A 241 8.89 16.82 -2.66
N LEU A 242 8.11 17.88 -2.52
CA LEU A 242 8.07 18.76 -1.35
C LEU A 242 6.61 19.06 -0.97
N TYR A 243 6.35 19.23 0.32
CA TYR A 243 5.05 19.73 0.81
C TYR A 243 5.24 20.68 1.99
N GLY A 244 4.29 21.61 2.17
CA GLY A 244 4.29 22.55 3.31
C GLY A 244 5.48 23.51 3.32
N PHE A 245 5.98 23.90 2.16
CA PHE A 245 7.16 24.76 1.98
C PHE A 245 6.86 26.26 2.08
N ASP A 246 5.58 26.65 2.23
CA ASP A 246 5.14 28.05 2.29
C ASP A 246 5.67 28.82 3.53
N GLU A 247 6.16 28.12 4.55
CA GLU A 247 6.60 28.72 5.82
C GLU A 247 8.13 28.83 5.98
N HIS A 248 8.94 28.12 5.17
CA HIS A 248 10.40 28.01 5.36
C HIS A 248 11.17 27.98 4.03
N LEU A 249 10.97 28.99 3.17
CA LEU A 249 11.58 29.03 1.83
C LEU A 249 13.12 29.01 1.84
N ASP A 250 13.76 29.53 2.89
CA ASP A 250 15.20 29.81 2.89
C ASP A 250 16.09 28.65 3.39
N ASP A 251 15.52 27.59 3.95
CA ASP A 251 16.27 26.45 4.52
C ASP A 251 15.90 25.11 3.87
N PRO A 252 16.60 24.71 2.78
CA PRO A 252 16.30 23.48 2.06
C PRO A 252 16.65 22.20 2.83
N GLU A 253 17.44 22.27 3.90
CA GLU A 253 17.72 21.13 4.78
C GLU A 253 16.54 20.85 5.73
N GLY A 254 15.81 21.89 6.14
CA GLY A 254 14.63 21.80 6.99
C GLY A 254 13.33 21.42 6.27
N TRP A 255 13.35 21.31 4.94
CA TRP A 255 12.15 21.01 4.16
C TRP A 255 11.60 19.60 4.39
N LYS A 256 10.28 19.48 4.26
CA LYS A 256 9.59 18.20 4.27
C LYS A 256 9.61 17.59 2.87
N TYR A 257 10.55 16.68 2.65
CA TYR A 257 10.63 15.89 1.42
C TYR A 257 9.60 14.76 1.44
N GLY A 258 8.79 14.71 0.39
CA GLY A 258 7.75 13.71 0.20
C GLY A 258 6.61 14.23 -0.67
N VAL A 259 5.53 13.47 -0.73
CA VAL A 259 4.35 13.79 -1.54
C VAL A 259 3.13 13.78 -0.64
N ALA A 260 2.38 14.88 -0.62
CA ALA A 260 1.10 14.96 0.05
C ALA A 260 -0.03 14.63 -0.94
N ILE A 261 -0.85 13.64 -0.58
CA ILE A 261 -1.92 13.10 -1.43
C ILE A 261 -3.24 13.21 -0.67
N LYS A 262 -4.21 13.91 -1.25
CA LYS A 262 -5.59 13.97 -0.75
C LYS A 262 -6.32 12.68 -1.10
N TYR A 263 -7.22 12.24 -0.24
CA TYR A 263 -8.14 11.13 -0.52
C TYR A 263 -9.59 11.53 -0.27
N LYS A 264 -10.53 10.82 -0.92
CA LYS A 264 -11.96 11.07 -0.77
C LYS A 264 -12.75 9.83 -0.38
N PHE A 265 -13.70 9.98 0.53
CA PHE A 265 -14.59 8.89 0.92
C PHE A 265 -15.58 8.54 -0.18
N ASN A 266 -16.23 9.53 -0.78
CA ASN A 266 -17.20 9.37 -1.86
C ASN A 266 -17.23 10.63 -2.71
N PHE A 267 -18.18 10.74 -3.64
CA PHE A 267 -18.32 11.92 -4.48
C PHE A 267 -18.48 13.23 -3.68
N ASN A 268 -19.29 13.20 -2.61
CA ASN A 268 -19.50 14.33 -1.69
C ASN A 268 -18.43 14.43 -0.60
N ASN A 269 -17.48 13.49 -0.58
CA ASN A 269 -16.48 13.34 0.47
C ASN A 269 -17.06 13.20 1.90
N GLU A 270 -18.24 12.60 2.02
CA GLU A 270 -18.92 12.40 3.31
C GLU A 270 -18.41 11.15 4.03
N TYR A 271 -18.14 11.27 5.33
CA TYR A 271 -17.76 10.14 6.17
C TYR A 271 -18.98 9.22 6.43
N PRO A 272 -18.90 7.89 6.21
CA PRO A 272 -20.05 7.01 6.38
C PRO A 272 -20.55 6.92 7.83
N PRO A 273 -21.85 7.20 8.11
CA PRO A 273 -22.38 7.19 9.47
C PRO A 273 -22.24 5.85 10.19
N MET A 274 -22.39 4.73 9.48
CA MET A 274 -22.21 3.39 10.04
C MET A 274 -20.77 3.16 10.52
N CYS A 275 -19.80 3.73 9.82
CA CYS A 275 -18.42 3.62 10.24
C CYS A 275 -18.10 4.55 11.42
N ASP A 276 -18.71 5.74 11.46
CA ASP A 276 -18.54 6.69 12.56
C ASP A 276 -19.07 6.09 13.88
N ASP A 277 -20.25 5.48 13.85
CA ASP A 277 -20.81 4.75 15.00
C ASP A 277 -19.89 3.58 15.43
N CYS A 278 -19.35 2.81 14.47
CA CYS A 278 -18.43 1.72 14.74
C CYS A 278 -17.13 2.18 15.42
N GLU A 279 -16.46 3.20 14.87
CA GLU A 279 -15.20 3.71 15.43
C GLU A 279 -15.41 4.36 16.82
N LYS A 280 -16.54 5.06 17.04
CA LYS A 280 -16.94 5.59 18.36
C LYS A 280 -17.12 4.50 19.41
N SER A 281 -17.55 3.31 18.99
CA SER A 281 -17.69 2.14 19.86
C SER A 281 -16.40 1.33 20.04
N ASN A 282 -15.25 1.84 19.62
CA ASN A 282 -13.93 1.16 19.59
C ASN A 282 -13.85 -0.04 18.63
N GLY A 283 -14.74 -0.11 17.63
CA GLY A 283 -14.66 -1.04 16.52
C GLY A 283 -13.76 -0.54 15.39
N VAL A 284 -13.47 -1.42 14.43
CA VAL A 284 -12.76 -1.08 13.20
C VAL A 284 -13.64 -1.41 12.00
N CYS A 285 -13.87 -0.40 11.16
CA CYS A 285 -14.70 -0.56 9.96
C CYS A 285 -14.06 -1.53 8.97
N GLY A 286 -14.91 -2.30 8.32
CA GLY A 286 -14.52 -3.24 7.29
C GLY A 286 -15.70 -3.63 6.42
N TYR A 287 -15.49 -4.67 5.64
CA TYR A 287 -16.49 -5.24 4.76
C TYR A 287 -16.30 -6.74 4.65
N GLY A 288 -17.37 -7.44 4.29
CA GLY A 288 -17.34 -8.89 4.13
C GLY A 288 -18.50 -9.45 3.32
N GLY A 289 -18.46 -10.77 3.15
CA GLY A 289 -19.44 -11.51 2.37
C GLY A 289 -19.28 -11.32 0.85
N PRO A 290 -20.16 -11.95 0.06
CA PRO A 290 -20.05 -11.95 -1.40
C PRO A 290 -20.25 -10.58 -2.07
N TYR A 291 -20.80 -9.60 -1.34
CA TYR A 291 -21.14 -8.27 -1.86
C TYR A 291 -20.35 -7.13 -1.20
N ASN A 292 -19.29 -7.43 -0.44
CA ASN A 292 -18.52 -6.43 0.31
C ASN A 292 -19.41 -5.51 1.17
N ALA A 293 -20.38 -6.12 1.87
CA ALA A 293 -21.27 -5.38 2.76
C ALA A 293 -20.49 -4.87 3.98
N PHE A 294 -20.88 -3.71 4.50
CA PHE A 294 -20.28 -3.12 5.70
C PHE A 294 -20.28 -4.09 6.90
N VAL A 295 -19.15 -4.13 7.61
CA VAL A 295 -18.96 -4.91 8.84
C VAL A 295 -18.23 -4.04 9.84
N CYS A 296 -18.73 -3.97 11.07
CA CYS A 296 -18.00 -3.41 12.21
C CYS A 296 -17.26 -4.54 12.94
N ASN A 297 -15.93 -4.50 12.94
CA ASN A 297 -15.10 -5.49 13.62
C ASN A 297 -14.82 -5.05 15.05
N CYS A 298 -15.36 -5.78 16.03
CA CYS A 298 -15.17 -5.47 17.43
C CYS A 298 -13.96 -6.19 18.03
N ARG A 299 -13.34 -5.61 19.07
CA ARG A 299 -12.20 -6.21 19.78
C ARG A 299 -12.52 -7.56 20.41
N SER A 300 -13.79 -7.83 20.69
CA SER A 300 -14.29 -9.12 21.16
C SER A 300 -14.20 -10.25 20.14
N GLY A 301 -13.85 -9.96 18.88
CA GLY A 301 -13.83 -10.91 17.78
C GLY A 301 -15.21 -11.15 17.15
N ILE A 302 -16.21 -10.36 17.52
CA ILE A 302 -17.56 -10.41 16.96
C ILE A 302 -17.72 -9.32 15.91
N ASN A 303 -18.26 -9.71 14.76
CA ASN A 303 -18.61 -8.79 13.68
C ASN A 303 -20.07 -8.34 13.82
N THR A 304 -20.31 -7.03 13.79
CA THR A 304 -21.65 -6.44 13.89
C THR A 304 -21.98 -5.59 12.66
N THR A 305 -23.22 -5.13 12.55
CA THR A 305 -23.71 -4.33 11.42
C THR A 305 -23.65 -2.82 11.65
N ARG A 306 -23.31 -2.35 12.87
CA ARG A 306 -23.32 -0.92 13.21
C ARG A 306 -22.26 -0.53 14.24
N ASP A 307 -22.28 -1.13 15.42
CA ASP A 307 -21.43 -0.75 16.55
C ASP A 307 -21.07 -1.96 17.43
N CYS A 308 -20.17 -1.73 18.37
CA CYS A 308 -19.72 -2.70 19.37
C CYS A 308 -20.42 -2.51 20.73
N SER A 309 -21.51 -1.75 20.81
CA SER A 309 -22.20 -1.49 22.09
C SER A 309 -22.91 -2.71 22.67
N PHE A 310 -23.15 -3.74 21.86
CA PHE A 310 -23.62 -5.06 22.34
C PHE A 310 -22.68 -5.70 23.38
N GLU A 311 -21.41 -5.27 23.47
CA GLU A 311 -20.45 -5.67 24.49
C GLU A 311 -20.93 -5.33 25.92
N ALA A 312 -21.68 -4.22 26.11
CA ALA A 312 -22.21 -3.85 27.42
C ALA A 312 -23.34 -4.78 27.90
N THR A 313 -24.09 -5.39 26.99
CA THR A 313 -25.24 -6.26 27.34
C THR A 313 -24.82 -7.70 27.64
N TRP A 314 -23.71 -8.18 27.05
CA TRP A 314 -23.20 -9.54 27.23
C TRP A 314 -22.17 -9.71 28.35
N ASN A 315 -21.66 -8.62 28.94
CA ASN A 315 -20.85 -8.71 30.16
C ASN A 315 -21.62 -9.27 31.38
N GLY A 316 -22.94 -9.49 31.26
CA GLY A 316 -23.78 -10.20 32.22
C GLY A 316 -24.03 -11.68 31.92
N SER A 317 -23.53 -12.25 30.82
CA SER A 317 -23.69 -13.68 30.49
C SER A 317 -22.33 -14.34 30.31
N SER A 318 -22.13 -15.39 31.12
CA SER A 318 -20.97 -16.26 31.24
C SER A 318 -19.99 -16.21 30.07
N ARG A 319 -18.75 -15.81 30.37
CA ARG A 319 -17.56 -16.00 29.54
C ARG A 319 -17.61 -17.38 28.88
N PHE A 320 -17.88 -17.42 27.57
CA PHE A 320 -17.55 -18.60 26.79
C PHE A 320 -16.03 -18.72 26.80
N LEU A 321 -15.55 -19.85 27.32
CA LEU A 321 -14.14 -20.20 27.36
C LEU A 321 -13.52 -20.10 25.95
N PRO A 322 -12.23 -19.75 25.84
CA PRO A 322 -11.55 -19.67 24.57
C PRO A 322 -11.70 -20.99 23.79
N ILE A 323 -12.01 -20.88 22.51
CA ILE A 323 -12.19 -21.99 21.54
C ILE A 323 -10.91 -22.85 21.37
N SER A 324 -9.82 -22.53 22.09
CA SER A 324 -8.63 -23.37 22.21
C SER A 324 -8.89 -24.73 22.86
N ASP A 325 -9.91 -24.86 23.71
CA ASP A 325 -10.24 -26.15 24.33
C ASP A 325 -11.01 -27.08 23.37
N VAL A 326 -11.86 -26.53 22.48
CA VAL A 326 -12.69 -27.34 21.56
C VAL A 326 -11.82 -28.14 20.59
N GLY A 327 -10.68 -27.57 20.16
CA GLY A 327 -9.68 -28.28 19.38
C GLY A 327 -9.12 -29.48 20.13
N LEU A 328 -8.72 -29.32 21.39
CA LEU A 328 -8.17 -30.41 22.21
C LEU A 328 -9.19 -31.52 22.47
N TRP A 329 -10.45 -31.18 22.73
CA TRP A 329 -11.53 -32.16 22.89
C TRP A 329 -11.83 -32.92 21.60
N MET A 330 -11.77 -32.25 20.44
CA MET A 330 -11.90 -32.89 19.13
C MET A 330 -10.75 -33.86 18.84
N TYR A 331 -9.50 -33.47 19.14
CA TYR A 331 -8.33 -34.36 18.99
C TYR A 331 -8.39 -35.55 19.96
N ALA A 332 -8.86 -35.35 21.19
CA ALA A 332 -9.03 -36.41 22.17
C ALA A 332 -10.14 -37.40 21.77
N LEU A 333 -11.28 -36.91 21.27
CA LEU A 333 -12.37 -37.75 20.75
C LEU A 333 -11.95 -38.50 19.49
N ALA A 334 -11.22 -37.86 18.58
CA ALA A 334 -10.66 -38.51 17.39
C ALA A 334 -9.63 -39.59 17.78
N ALA A 335 -8.75 -39.32 18.74
CA ALA A 335 -7.79 -40.29 19.25
C ALA A 335 -8.46 -41.47 19.95
N TRP A 336 -9.53 -41.22 20.73
CA TRP A 336 -10.30 -42.26 21.41
C TRP A 336 -11.10 -43.14 20.42
N LEU A 337 -11.65 -42.55 19.35
CA LEU A 337 -12.30 -43.32 18.28
C LEU A 337 -11.29 -44.14 17.47
N VAL A 338 -10.08 -43.62 17.24
CA VAL A 338 -9.00 -44.33 16.54
C VAL A 338 -8.48 -45.50 17.38
N THR A 339 -8.34 -45.36 18.70
CA THR A 339 -7.94 -46.47 19.57
C THR A 339 -9.04 -47.52 19.70
N TRP A 340 -10.32 -47.11 19.77
CA TRP A 340 -11.45 -48.04 19.81
C TRP A 340 -11.65 -48.82 18.50
N MET A 341 -11.28 -48.24 17.35
CA MET A 341 -11.33 -48.93 16.05
C MET A 341 -10.12 -49.85 15.77
N MET A 342 -9.07 -49.80 16.60
CA MET A 342 -7.86 -50.63 16.48
C MET A 342 -7.77 -51.75 17.54
N ALA A 343 -8.69 -51.79 18.51
CA ALA A 343 -8.90 -52.91 19.43
C ALA A 343 -9.99 -53.86 18.87
#